data_AF-A0A2V7SYL6-F1
#
_entry.id   AF-A0A2V7SYL6-F1
#
_cell.length_a   1.000
_cell.length_b   1.000
_cell.length_c   1.000
_cell.angle_alpha   90.00
_cell.angle_beta   90.00
_cell.angle_gamma   90.00
#
_symmetry.space_group_name_H-M   'P 1'
#
loop_
_entity.id
_entity.type
_entity.pdbx_description
1 polymer ?
#
loop_
_entity_poly.entity_id
_entity_poly.type
_entity_poly.pdbx_seq_one_letter_code
_entity_poly.pdbx_strand_id
1 'polypeptide(L)'
;MVMGRTIRIGRHSSVGTMSYVACERIQIGEDARIREQVFVGGPQLPESSFTLGSRTIILQLASINPTKPVTIGDDTGIGGHCLIFTHGAWLNALDGYPVTYEPVTLGNSVWLPWRVFVMPGTTIGDGSVIGANSLVQGEIPPMSLAVGSPAKVIRSAPEFPRVPSEAKKAALVAEMVSEFERYVTYEHYVIELRGNTRSYRPAEGGGPLRLVWRRAPHDALVATRGDTVLTEVALDDREKSELRANGVHWLDLAGRSRSTEGSPLTEELATFIARYGIRLPRDG
;
A
#
# COMPACT_ATOMS: atom_id res chain seq x y z
N MET A 1 12.92 -16.50 -0.68
CA MET A 1 12.79 -17.52 -1.75
C MET A 1 11.38 -17.45 -2.31
N VAL A 2 11.23 -17.43 -3.64
CA VAL A 2 9.92 -17.42 -4.32
C VAL A 2 9.86 -18.63 -5.26
N MET A 3 8.83 -19.48 -5.15
CA MET A 3 8.74 -20.75 -5.88
C MET A 3 7.29 -21.08 -6.24
N GLY A 4 7.01 -21.40 -7.49
CA GLY A 4 5.68 -21.80 -7.93
C GLY A 4 5.71 -22.25 -9.38
N ARG A 5 4.63 -22.91 -9.85
CA ARG A 5 4.50 -23.32 -11.26
C ARG A 5 4.37 -22.10 -12.16
N THR A 6 3.67 -21.07 -11.71
CA THR A 6 3.58 -19.78 -12.41
C THR A 6 3.82 -18.65 -11.44
N ILE A 7 4.73 -17.75 -11.81
CA ILE A 7 5.13 -16.60 -11.00
C ILE A 7 5.05 -15.35 -11.87
N ARG A 8 4.32 -14.34 -11.40
CA ARG A 8 4.26 -12.99 -11.98
C ARG A 8 4.50 -11.96 -10.88
N ILE A 9 5.47 -11.08 -11.08
CA ILE A 9 5.83 -10.02 -10.14
C ILE A 9 5.87 -8.70 -10.91
N GLY A 10 5.07 -7.73 -10.46
CA GLY A 10 5.03 -6.38 -11.01
C GLY A 10 6.33 -5.61 -10.78
N ARG A 11 6.49 -4.51 -11.51
CA ARG A 11 7.65 -3.63 -11.38
C ARG A 11 7.68 -2.99 -9.98
N HIS A 12 8.87 -2.59 -9.54
CA HIS A 12 9.09 -1.91 -8.26
C HIS A 12 8.63 -2.69 -7.01
N SER A 13 8.31 -3.97 -7.18
CA SER A 13 7.91 -4.86 -6.10
C SER A 13 9.09 -5.59 -5.49
N SER A 14 8.99 -5.91 -4.21
CA SER A 14 10.09 -6.52 -3.45
C SER A 14 9.60 -7.61 -2.51
N VAL A 15 10.41 -8.67 -2.39
CA VAL A 15 10.24 -9.70 -1.36
C VAL A 15 11.44 -9.64 -0.42
N GLY A 16 11.17 -9.35 0.84
CA GLY A 16 12.18 -9.14 1.87
C GLY A 16 12.99 -10.38 2.21
N THR A 17 14.12 -10.15 2.87
CA THR A 17 15.05 -11.19 3.30
C THR A 17 14.37 -12.16 4.27
N MET A 18 14.80 -13.43 4.24
CA MET A 18 14.22 -14.52 5.05
C MET A 18 12.72 -14.77 4.83
N SER A 19 12.12 -14.19 3.79
CA SER A 19 10.73 -14.49 3.41
C SER A 19 10.67 -15.67 2.46
N TYR A 20 9.61 -16.47 2.61
CA TYR A 20 9.30 -17.62 1.77
C TYR A 20 7.93 -17.41 1.15
N VAL A 21 7.85 -17.47 -0.19
CA VAL A 21 6.58 -17.41 -0.92
C VAL A 21 6.53 -18.60 -1.86
N ALA A 22 5.74 -19.62 -1.49
CA ALA A 22 5.58 -20.79 -2.34
C ALA A 22 4.14 -21.31 -2.39
N CYS A 23 3.61 -21.30 -3.62
CA CYS A 23 2.37 -21.97 -3.97
C CYS A 23 2.31 -22.23 -5.47
N GLU A 24 1.32 -22.99 -5.91
CA GLU A 24 1.16 -23.36 -7.32
C GLU A 24 1.14 -22.14 -8.27
N ARG A 25 0.37 -21.09 -7.94
CA ARG A 25 0.32 -19.83 -8.70
C ARG A 25 0.58 -18.61 -7.82
N ILE A 26 1.52 -17.76 -8.22
CA ILE A 26 1.90 -16.53 -7.50
C ILE A 26 1.71 -15.32 -8.43
N GLN A 27 0.95 -14.33 -7.96
CA GLN A 27 0.81 -13.03 -8.60
C GLN A 27 1.05 -11.91 -7.58
N ILE A 28 2.00 -11.03 -7.86
CA ILE A 28 2.34 -9.87 -7.05
C ILE A 28 2.22 -8.63 -7.95
N GLY A 29 1.42 -7.64 -7.56
CA GLY A 29 1.16 -6.40 -8.29
C GLY A 29 2.36 -5.45 -8.36
N GLU A 30 2.19 -4.28 -8.97
CA GLU A 30 3.21 -3.22 -9.06
C GLU A 30 3.36 -2.47 -7.73
N ASP A 31 4.57 -2.06 -7.36
CA ASP A 31 4.89 -1.37 -6.10
C ASP A 31 4.46 -2.15 -4.82
N ALA A 32 4.29 -3.48 -4.91
CA ALA A 32 3.91 -4.33 -3.79
C ALA A 32 5.14 -4.74 -2.96
N ARG A 33 5.03 -4.68 -1.63
CA ARG A 33 6.14 -4.95 -0.71
C ARG A 33 5.80 -6.08 0.26
N ILE A 34 6.46 -7.22 0.11
CA ILE A 34 6.48 -8.26 1.14
C ILE A 34 7.73 -7.99 2.00
N ARG A 35 7.56 -7.69 3.28
CA ARG A 35 8.67 -7.42 4.20
C ARG A 35 9.39 -8.71 4.61
N GLU A 36 10.36 -8.56 5.50
CA GLU A 36 11.23 -9.62 5.98
C GLU A 36 10.46 -10.67 6.79
N GLN A 37 10.93 -11.91 6.74
CA GLN A 37 10.39 -13.03 7.54
C GLN A 37 8.87 -13.25 7.37
N VAL A 38 8.35 -13.03 6.16
CA VAL A 38 6.97 -13.37 5.80
C VAL A 38 6.92 -14.77 5.21
N PHE A 39 5.94 -15.56 5.65
CA PHE A 39 5.77 -16.95 5.22
C PHE A 39 4.45 -17.11 4.47
N VAL A 40 4.53 -17.28 3.16
CA VAL A 40 3.38 -17.62 2.31
C VAL A 40 3.58 -19.06 1.82
N GLY A 41 2.75 -19.99 2.29
CA GLY A 41 2.87 -21.39 1.91
C GLY A 41 1.96 -22.32 2.71
N GLY A 42 1.82 -23.55 2.21
CA GLY A 42 0.92 -24.55 2.76
C GLY A 42 0.89 -25.83 1.94
N PRO A 43 0.02 -26.79 2.30
CA PRO A 43 -0.35 -27.88 1.43
C PRO A 43 -0.69 -27.39 0.02
N GLN A 44 -0.10 -28.01 -0.99
CA GLN A 44 -0.22 -27.61 -2.39
C GLN A 44 -1.34 -28.41 -3.05
N LEU A 45 -2.48 -27.77 -3.28
CA LEU A 45 -3.56 -28.27 -4.14
C LEU A 45 -3.47 -27.60 -5.52
N PRO A 46 -4.03 -28.21 -6.59
CA PRO A 46 -3.99 -27.62 -7.95
C PRO A 46 -4.53 -26.18 -8.03
N GLU A 47 -5.50 -25.83 -7.18
CA GLU A 47 -6.11 -24.50 -7.09
C GLU A 47 -5.32 -23.51 -6.23
N SER A 48 -4.29 -23.96 -5.51
CA SER A 48 -3.48 -23.14 -4.61
C SER A 48 -2.98 -21.89 -5.32
N SER A 49 -3.28 -20.72 -4.76
CA SER A 49 -2.83 -19.48 -5.37
C SER A 49 -2.75 -18.34 -4.37
N PHE A 50 -1.73 -17.52 -4.55
CA PHE A 50 -1.54 -16.29 -3.79
C PHE A 50 -1.53 -15.10 -4.75
N THR A 51 -2.51 -14.22 -4.61
CA THR A 51 -2.61 -12.97 -5.34
C THR A 51 -2.50 -11.80 -4.38
N LEU A 52 -1.48 -10.97 -4.60
CA LEU A 52 -1.23 -9.73 -3.88
C LEU A 52 -1.33 -8.55 -4.85
N GLY A 53 -2.28 -7.65 -4.61
CA GLY A 53 -2.53 -6.47 -5.43
C GLY A 53 -1.37 -5.47 -5.44
N SER A 54 -1.52 -4.42 -6.24
CA SER A 54 -0.55 -3.35 -6.40
C SER A 54 -0.54 -2.40 -5.20
N ARG A 55 0.60 -1.78 -4.90
CA ARG A 55 0.81 -0.82 -3.79
C ARG A 55 0.41 -1.38 -2.42
N THR A 56 0.47 -2.70 -2.29
CA THR A 56 0.20 -3.42 -1.05
C THR A 56 1.46 -3.56 -0.21
N ILE A 57 1.28 -3.78 1.09
CA ILE A 57 2.39 -4.11 1.98
C ILE A 57 2.00 -5.23 2.93
N ILE A 58 2.89 -6.22 3.09
CA ILE A 58 2.80 -7.26 4.10
C ILE A 58 3.97 -7.09 5.05
N LEU A 59 3.69 -6.74 6.30
CA LEU A 59 4.69 -6.52 7.34
C LEU A 59 5.20 -7.84 7.93
N GLN A 60 6.25 -7.73 8.74
CA GLN A 60 7.10 -8.83 9.16
C GLN A 60 6.33 -9.91 9.93
N LEU A 61 6.80 -11.16 9.82
CA LEU A 61 6.32 -12.30 10.60
C LEU A 61 4.85 -12.69 10.34
N ALA A 62 4.22 -12.14 9.30
CA ALA A 62 2.93 -12.60 8.82
C ALA A 62 3.04 -14.02 8.23
N SER A 63 2.02 -14.84 8.46
CA SER A 63 1.89 -16.17 7.86
C SER A 63 0.59 -16.28 7.08
N ILE A 64 0.70 -16.67 5.81
CA ILE A 64 -0.41 -16.78 4.86
C ILE A 64 -0.38 -18.17 4.28
N ASN A 65 -1.50 -18.87 4.37
CA ASN A 65 -1.66 -20.21 3.87
C ASN A 65 -2.61 -20.25 2.67
N PRO A 66 -2.08 -20.32 1.44
CA PRO A 66 -2.86 -20.32 0.21
C PRO A 66 -3.18 -21.73 -0.30
N THR A 67 -3.48 -22.70 0.57
CA THR A 67 -3.91 -24.04 0.12
C THR A 67 -5.17 -23.97 -0.77
N LYS A 68 -6.12 -23.11 -0.42
CA LYS A 68 -7.09 -22.53 -1.38
C LYS A 68 -6.68 -21.10 -1.73
N PRO A 69 -7.29 -20.47 -2.76
CA PRO A 69 -6.92 -19.12 -3.15
C PRO A 69 -6.95 -18.11 -1.99
N VAL A 70 -5.88 -17.31 -1.87
CA VAL A 70 -5.85 -16.08 -1.07
C VAL A 70 -5.68 -14.91 -2.03
N THR A 71 -6.66 -14.00 -2.01
CA THR A 71 -6.66 -12.79 -2.84
C THR A 71 -6.62 -11.56 -1.94
N ILE A 72 -5.65 -10.69 -2.15
CA ILE A 72 -5.50 -9.40 -1.46
C ILE A 72 -5.53 -8.30 -2.52
N GLY A 73 -6.52 -7.40 -2.44
CA GLY A 73 -6.71 -6.31 -3.38
C GLY A 73 -5.63 -5.22 -3.33
N ASP A 74 -5.73 -4.27 -4.24
CA ASP A 74 -4.82 -3.13 -4.35
C ASP A 74 -4.88 -2.24 -3.10
N ASP A 75 -3.78 -1.55 -2.80
CA ASP A 75 -3.70 -0.56 -1.72
C ASP A 75 -3.97 -1.12 -0.31
N THR A 76 -4.01 -2.46 -0.17
CA THR A 76 -4.26 -3.17 1.08
C THR A 76 -2.98 -3.36 1.89
N GLY A 77 -3.07 -3.16 3.21
CA GLY A 77 -1.98 -3.34 4.16
C GLY A 77 -2.24 -4.47 5.14
N ILE A 78 -1.27 -5.36 5.28
CA ILE A 78 -1.27 -6.48 6.21
C ILE A 78 -0.18 -6.24 7.27
N GLY A 79 -0.61 -6.08 8.51
CA GLY A 79 0.24 -5.83 9.67
C GLY A 79 1.06 -7.04 10.06
N GLY A 80 2.07 -6.81 10.91
CA GLY A 80 2.97 -7.87 11.33
C GLY A 80 2.23 -8.93 12.17
N HIS A 81 2.72 -10.17 12.12
CA HIS A 81 2.10 -11.32 12.79
C HIS A 81 0.62 -11.59 12.43
N CYS A 82 0.12 -11.09 11.30
CA CYS A 82 -1.18 -11.52 10.82
C CYS A 82 -1.12 -12.99 10.37
N LEU A 83 -2.21 -13.71 10.60
CA LEU A 83 -2.38 -15.13 10.29
C LEU A 83 -3.57 -15.28 9.35
N ILE A 84 -3.36 -15.72 8.12
CA ILE A 84 -4.40 -15.86 7.10
C ILE A 84 -4.45 -17.31 6.64
N PHE A 85 -5.54 -18.02 6.94
CA PHE A 85 -5.66 -19.44 6.65
C PHE A 85 -6.85 -19.75 5.77
N THR A 86 -6.66 -20.71 4.85
CA THR A 86 -7.71 -21.19 3.94
C THR A 86 -8.13 -22.63 4.22
N HIS A 87 -7.62 -23.23 5.28
CA HIS A 87 -8.03 -24.55 5.71
C HIS A 87 -8.03 -24.70 7.23
N GLY A 88 -8.82 -25.66 7.71
CA GLY A 88 -8.88 -26.07 9.12
C GLY A 88 -9.34 -27.52 9.18
N ALA A 89 -8.41 -28.43 9.49
CA ALA A 89 -8.67 -29.86 9.59
C ALA A 89 -7.60 -30.52 10.45
N TRP A 90 -8.00 -31.40 11.37
CA TRP A 90 -7.06 -32.22 12.15
C TRP A 90 -7.71 -33.51 12.63
N LEU A 91 -8.88 -33.38 13.27
CA LEU A 91 -9.64 -34.52 13.77
C LEU A 91 -10.31 -35.28 12.62
N ASN A 92 -10.62 -36.55 12.87
CA ASN A 92 -11.15 -37.46 11.88
C ASN A 92 -12.54 -37.03 11.40
N ALA A 93 -12.65 -36.63 10.13
CA ALA A 93 -13.91 -36.23 9.52
C ALA A 93 -14.96 -37.35 9.49
N LEU A 94 -14.54 -38.63 9.46
CA LEU A 94 -15.45 -39.77 9.51
C LEU A 94 -16.13 -39.92 10.88
N ASP A 95 -15.58 -39.30 11.93
CA ASP A 95 -16.20 -39.22 13.25
C ASP A 95 -17.13 -37.98 13.38
N GLY A 96 -17.35 -37.24 12.29
CA GLY A 96 -18.22 -36.06 12.23
C GLY A 96 -17.54 -34.73 12.57
N TYR A 97 -16.22 -34.70 12.74
CA TYR A 97 -15.50 -33.45 12.96
C TYR A 97 -15.43 -32.58 11.69
N PRO A 98 -15.46 -31.24 11.82
CA PRO A 98 -15.47 -30.35 10.67
C PRO A 98 -14.13 -30.35 9.94
N VAL A 99 -14.21 -30.23 8.61
CA VAL A 99 -13.09 -29.99 7.71
C VAL A 99 -13.47 -28.80 6.84
N THR A 100 -12.62 -27.76 6.84
CA THR A 100 -12.86 -26.55 6.04
C THR A 100 -11.70 -26.34 5.09
N TYR A 101 -12.02 -26.06 3.83
CA TYR A 101 -11.08 -25.62 2.80
C TYR A 101 -11.76 -24.58 1.91
N GLU A 102 -11.59 -23.30 2.25
CA GLU A 102 -12.31 -22.21 1.61
C GLU A 102 -11.37 -21.02 1.34
N PRO A 103 -11.56 -20.32 0.20
CA PRO A 103 -10.72 -19.18 -0.15
C PRO A 103 -10.87 -18.03 0.84
N VAL A 104 -9.88 -17.14 0.85
CA VAL A 104 -9.94 -15.87 1.59
C VAL A 104 -9.78 -14.71 0.62
N THR A 105 -10.66 -13.72 0.74
CA THR A 105 -10.65 -12.53 -0.13
C THR A 105 -10.62 -11.26 0.71
N LEU A 106 -9.58 -10.45 0.52
CA LEU A 106 -9.50 -9.08 1.00
C LEU A 106 -9.64 -8.15 -0.20
N GLY A 107 -10.57 -7.21 -0.12
CA GLY A 107 -10.79 -6.17 -1.11
C GLY A 107 -9.65 -5.17 -1.20
N ASN A 108 -9.91 -4.06 -1.89
CA ASN A 108 -8.98 -2.95 -2.06
C ASN A 108 -8.96 -2.06 -0.81
N SER A 109 -7.83 -1.42 -0.52
CA SER A 109 -7.68 -0.48 0.60
C SER A 109 -8.09 -1.05 1.96
N VAL A 110 -7.96 -2.36 2.16
CA VAL A 110 -8.20 -3.01 3.45
C VAL A 110 -7.01 -2.78 4.38
N TRP A 111 -7.26 -2.61 5.67
CA TRP A 111 -6.21 -2.55 6.68
C TRP A 111 -6.40 -3.64 7.73
N LEU A 112 -5.45 -4.59 7.77
CA LEU A 112 -5.24 -5.48 8.91
C LEU A 112 -4.07 -4.92 9.72
N PRO A 113 -4.28 -4.34 10.90
CA PRO A 113 -3.20 -4.04 11.83
C PRO A 113 -2.63 -5.33 12.43
N TRP A 114 -1.69 -5.19 13.37
CA TRP A 114 -0.93 -6.31 13.91
C TRP A 114 -1.81 -7.40 14.55
N ARG A 115 -1.40 -8.66 14.33
CA ARG A 115 -1.97 -9.87 14.96
C ARG A 115 -3.44 -10.15 14.64
N VAL A 116 -3.91 -9.80 13.44
CA VAL A 116 -5.24 -10.24 12.98
C VAL A 116 -5.18 -11.71 12.53
N PHE A 117 -6.14 -12.52 12.98
CA PHE A 117 -6.36 -13.89 12.50
C PHE A 117 -7.54 -13.90 11.53
N VAL A 118 -7.35 -14.41 10.31
CA VAL A 118 -8.40 -14.53 9.28
C VAL A 118 -8.69 -16.01 9.05
N MET A 119 -9.92 -16.41 9.34
CA MET A 119 -10.41 -17.79 9.20
C MET A 119 -10.68 -18.15 7.73
N PRO A 120 -10.67 -19.45 7.38
CA PRO A 120 -11.08 -19.92 6.06
C PRO A 120 -12.48 -19.40 5.67
N GLY A 121 -12.69 -19.11 4.39
CA GLY A 121 -13.98 -18.63 3.87
C GLY A 121 -14.26 -17.14 4.12
N THR A 122 -13.32 -16.41 4.71
CA THR A 122 -13.53 -15.00 5.06
C THR A 122 -13.43 -14.08 3.85
N THR A 123 -14.40 -13.16 3.72
CA THR A 123 -14.37 -12.05 2.75
C THR A 123 -14.40 -10.71 3.49
N ILE A 124 -13.46 -9.81 3.20
CA ILE A 124 -13.39 -8.46 3.76
C ILE A 124 -13.53 -7.46 2.63
N GLY A 125 -14.59 -6.65 2.66
CA GLY A 125 -14.90 -5.67 1.62
C GLY A 125 -13.95 -4.48 1.58
N ASP A 126 -13.99 -3.75 0.46
CA ASP A 126 -13.12 -2.61 0.17
C ASP A 126 -13.17 -1.52 1.25
N GLY A 127 -12.02 -0.93 1.56
CA GLY A 127 -11.90 0.19 2.51
C GLY A 127 -12.16 -0.19 3.98
N SER A 128 -12.30 -1.48 4.28
CA SER A 128 -12.56 -1.94 5.65
C SER A 128 -11.29 -2.02 6.48
N VAL A 129 -11.46 -1.78 7.78
CA VAL A 129 -10.41 -1.80 8.80
C VAL A 129 -10.77 -2.85 9.84
N ILE A 130 -9.86 -3.77 10.11
CA ILE A 130 -10.00 -4.74 11.19
C ILE A 130 -9.21 -4.24 12.41
N GLY A 131 -9.71 -4.41 13.63
CA GLY A 131 -8.98 -4.03 14.84
C GLY A 131 -7.78 -4.94 15.09
N ALA A 132 -6.73 -4.44 15.71
CA ALA A 132 -5.59 -5.26 16.11
C ALA A 132 -6.04 -6.41 17.01
N ASN A 133 -5.36 -7.57 16.90
CA ASN A 133 -5.66 -8.75 17.70
C ASN A 133 -7.09 -9.32 17.53
N SER A 134 -7.75 -9.05 16.39
CA SER A 134 -9.08 -9.57 16.09
C SER A 134 -9.03 -10.93 15.39
N LEU A 135 -10.06 -11.75 15.57
CA LEU A 135 -10.31 -12.97 14.79
C LEU A 135 -11.50 -12.73 13.85
N VAL A 136 -11.27 -12.80 12.55
CA VAL A 136 -12.28 -12.54 11.53
C VAL A 136 -12.76 -13.85 10.93
N GLN A 137 -14.07 -14.02 10.83
CA GLN A 137 -14.72 -15.14 10.18
C GLN A 137 -15.97 -14.64 9.44
N GLY A 138 -16.20 -15.17 8.24
CA GLY A 138 -17.37 -14.84 7.41
C GLY A 138 -17.18 -13.54 6.62
N GLU A 139 -18.22 -12.73 6.49
CA GLU A 139 -18.20 -11.53 5.66
C GLU A 139 -18.10 -10.25 6.51
N ILE A 140 -17.17 -9.37 6.15
CA ILE A 140 -17.10 -7.99 6.61
C ILE A 140 -17.49 -7.08 5.44
N PRO A 141 -18.60 -6.33 5.51
CA PRO A 141 -19.01 -5.43 4.45
C PRO A 141 -17.94 -4.37 4.11
N PRO A 142 -17.94 -3.79 2.90
CA PRO A 142 -17.07 -2.66 2.56
C PRO A 142 -17.23 -1.49 3.54
N MET A 143 -16.19 -0.67 3.65
CA MET A 143 -16.14 0.55 4.47
C MET A 143 -16.59 0.31 5.92
N SER A 144 -16.16 -0.80 6.50
CA SER A 144 -16.49 -1.19 7.88
C SER A 144 -15.29 -1.10 8.80
N LEU A 145 -15.51 -0.75 10.05
CA LEU A 145 -14.57 -0.99 11.15
C LEU A 145 -15.07 -2.17 11.97
N ALA A 146 -14.33 -3.28 11.99
CA ALA A 146 -14.68 -4.47 12.75
C ALA A 146 -13.60 -4.84 13.77
N VAL A 147 -13.99 -5.20 14.99
CA VAL A 147 -13.03 -5.51 16.09
C VAL A 147 -13.49 -6.71 16.92
N GLY A 148 -12.54 -7.41 17.56
CA GLY A 148 -12.83 -8.46 18.54
C GLY A 148 -12.59 -9.89 18.04
N SER A 149 -12.95 -10.87 18.86
CA SER A 149 -12.82 -12.30 18.56
C SER A 149 -14.10 -13.04 19.00
N PRO A 150 -15.00 -13.40 18.07
CA PRO A 150 -14.98 -13.04 16.65
C PRO A 150 -15.21 -11.54 16.43
N ALA A 151 -14.65 -10.99 15.36
CA ALA A 151 -14.75 -9.59 15.01
C ALA A 151 -16.19 -9.21 14.70
N LYS A 152 -16.65 -8.08 15.23
CA LYS A 152 -17.97 -7.50 14.98
C LYS A 152 -17.80 -6.09 14.42
N VAL A 153 -18.64 -5.75 13.44
CA VAL A 153 -18.69 -4.41 12.85
C VAL A 153 -19.21 -3.43 13.90
N ILE A 154 -18.42 -2.39 14.19
CA ILE A 154 -18.74 -1.33 15.16
C ILE A 154 -18.94 0.04 14.49
N ARG A 155 -18.52 0.18 13.22
CA ARG A 155 -18.83 1.33 12.36
C ARG A 155 -18.95 0.85 10.92
N SER A 156 -19.78 1.51 10.15
CA SER A 156 -20.02 1.23 8.73
C SER A 156 -20.16 2.53 7.95
N ALA A 157 -20.27 2.43 6.63
CA ALA A 157 -20.71 3.55 5.82
C ALA A 157 -22.16 3.98 6.18
N PRO A 158 -22.50 5.27 6.05
CA PRO A 158 -21.64 6.36 5.56
C PRO A 158 -20.74 7.00 6.65
N GLU A 159 -20.85 6.60 7.92
CA GLU A 159 -20.13 7.26 9.02
C GLU A 159 -18.63 6.92 9.06
N PHE A 160 -18.22 5.86 8.37
CA PHE A 160 -16.84 5.40 8.24
C PHE A 160 -16.50 5.04 6.79
N PRO A 161 -15.33 5.47 6.27
CA PRO A 161 -14.42 6.45 6.86
C PRO A 161 -15.02 7.87 6.83
N ARG A 162 -14.60 8.72 7.77
CA ARG A 162 -15.00 10.14 7.77
C ARG A 162 -14.19 10.90 6.73
N VAL A 163 -14.87 11.55 5.78
CA VAL A 163 -14.23 12.38 4.76
C VAL A 163 -13.78 13.72 5.39
N PRO A 164 -12.49 14.09 5.37
CA PRO A 164 -12.03 15.39 5.85
C PRO A 164 -12.45 16.54 4.92
N SER A 165 -12.59 17.74 5.47
CA SER A 165 -12.76 18.96 4.66
C SER A 165 -11.49 19.30 3.88
N GLU A 166 -11.62 20.05 2.79
CA GLU A 166 -10.46 20.47 1.97
C GLU A 166 -9.41 21.23 2.79
N ALA A 167 -9.83 22.10 3.72
CA ALA A 167 -8.91 22.77 4.63
C ALA A 167 -8.11 21.79 5.52
N LYS A 168 -8.74 20.70 5.98
CA LYS A 168 -8.05 19.65 6.75
C LYS A 168 -7.11 18.83 5.89
N LYS A 169 -7.48 18.52 4.65
CA LYS A 169 -6.59 17.85 3.69
C LYS A 169 -5.35 18.70 3.41
N ALA A 170 -5.54 19.99 3.12
CA ALA A 170 -4.44 20.90 2.83
C ALA A 170 -3.51 21.12 4.03
N ALA A 171 -4.05 21.14 5.25
CA ALA A 171 -3.26 21.18 6.48
C ALA A 171 -2.43 19.89 6.65
N LEU A 172 -3.04 18.72 6.39
CA LEU A 172 -2.36 17.43 6.49
C LEU A 172 -1.22 17.30 5.47
N VAL A 173 -1.41 17.75 4.22
CA VAL A 173 -0.32 17.75 3.22
C VAL A 173 0.82 18.67 3.66
N ALA A 174 0.51 19.84 4.23
CA ALA A 174 1.54 20.74 4.75
C ALA A 174 2.34 20.13 5.90
N GLU A 175 1.67 19.41 6.80
CA GLU A 175 2.30 18.64 7.87
C GLU A 175 3.23 17.55 7.31
N MET A 176 2.76 16.76 6.34
CA MET A 176 3.59 15.74 5.67
C MET A 176 4.86 16.32 5.04
N VAL A 177 4.74 17.45 4.33
CA VAL A 177 5.90 18.13 3.73
C VAL A 177 6.85 18.64 4.82
N SER A 178 6.33 19.21 5.90
CA SER A 178 7.17 19.68 7.02
C SER A 178 7.91 18.53 7.72
N GLU A 179 7.27 17.38 7.92
CA GLU A 179 7.93 16.21 8.46
C GLU A 179 8.97 15.62 7.49
N PHE A 180 8.69 15.63 6.20
CA PHE A 180 9.64 15.21 5.18
C PHE A 180 10.88 16.12 5.19
N GLU A 181 10.69 17.44 5.28
CA GLU A 181 11.76 18.43 5.41
C GLU A 181 12.63 18.14 6.66
N ARG A 182 12.00 17.85 7.81
CA ARG A 182 12.74 17.43 9.02
C ARG A 182 13.56 16.16 8.80
N TYR A 183 12.99 15.18 8.11
CA TYR A 183 13.67 13.92 7.79
C TYR A 183 14.88 14.14 6.89
N VAL A 184 14.75 14.89 5.79
CA VAL A 184 15.89 15.13 4.91
C VAL A 184 16.96 16.02 5.56
N THR A 185 16.59 16.95 6.44
CA THR A 185 17.58 17.69 7.25
C THR A 185 18.35 16.79 8.20
N TYR A 186 17.68 15.79 8.80
CA TYR A 186 18.36 14.76 9.59
C TYR A 186 19.34 13.95 8.74
N GLU A 187 19.00 13.66 7.48
CA GLU A 187 19.88 13.05 6.47
C GLU A 187 20.87 14.05 5.83
N HIS A 188 21.18 15.15 6.53
CA HIS A 188 22.18 16.15 6.14
C HIS A 188 21.88 16.93 4.85
N TYR A 189 20.61 17.15 4.52
CA TYR A 189 20.21 18.11 3.47
C TYR A 189 19.97 19.51 4.01
N VAL A 190 20.48 20.52 3.29
CA VAL A 190 20.15 21.93 3.47
C VAL A 190 18.96 22.28 2.57
N ILE A 191 17.97 22.97 3.13
CA ILE A 191 16.72 23.31 2.43
C ILE A 191 16.71 24.80 2.11
N GLU A 192 16.56 25.13 0.82
CA GLU A 192 16.35 26.50 0.36
C GLU A 192 14.93 26.67 -0.18
N LEU A 193 14.19 27.64 0.38
CA LEU A 193 12.83 27.97 0.00
C LEU A 193 12.80 29.19 -0.93
N ARG A 194 12.11 29.07 -2.07
CA ARG A 194 11.85 30.18 -3.00
C ARG A 194 10.42 30.09 -3.53
N GLY A 195 9.52 30.89 -2.97
CA GLY A 195 8.09 30.81 -3.30
C GLY A 195 7.55 29.43 -2.98
N ASN A 196 7.03 28.74 -4.01
CA ASN A 196 6.53 27.37 -3.88
C ASN A 196 7.58 26.27 -4.16
N THR A 197 8.81 26.66 -4.45
CA THR A 197 9.92 25.73 -4.73
C THR A 197 10.76 25.49 -3.48
N ARG A 198 11.09 24.22 -3.24
CA ARG A 198 12.06 23.75 -2.24
C ARG A 198 13.24 23.13 -2.97
N SER A 199 14.45 23.55 -2.62
CA SER A 199 15.67 22.91 -3.10
C SER A 199 16.35 22.20 -1.94
N TYR A 200 16.53 20.90 -2.07
CA TYR A 200 17.22 20.05 -1.11
C TYR A 200 18.64 19.83 -1.62
N ARG A 201 19.62 20.41 -0.92
CA ARG A 201 21.05 20.26 -1.24
C ARG A 201 21.70 19.31 -0.25
N PRO A 202 22.25 18.17 -0.70
CA PRO A 202 23.04 17.32 0.18
C PRO A 202 24.26 18.10 0.69
N ALA A 203 24.65 17.90 1.96
CA ALA A 203 25.83 18.53 2.53
C ALA A 203 27.13 18.08 1.84
N GLU A 204 27.18 16.85 1.33
CA GLU A 204 28.35 16.27 0.67
C GLU A 204 28.00 15.65 -0.69
N GLY A 205 28.43 16.28 -1.78
CA GLY A 205 28.35 15.74 -3.14
C GLY A 205 26.94 15.66 -3.75
N GLY A 206 26.85 15.72 -5.08
CA GLY A 206 25.58 15.62 -5.81
C GLY A 206 24.88 16.97 -6.08
N GLY A 207 23.97 16.97 -7.05
CA GLY A 207 23.18 18.15 -7.43
C GLY A 207 21.98 18.37 -6.52
N PRO A 208 21.42 19.61 -6.49
CA PRO A 208 20.20 19.88 -5.74
C PRO A 208 19.01 19.09 -6.29
N LEU A 209 18.23 18.48 -5.41
CA LEU A 209 16.92 17.93 -5.75
C LEU A 209 15.87 19.01 -5.52
N ARG A 210 14.94 19.19 -6.46
CA ARG A 210 13.96 20.29 -6.39
C ARG A 210 12.54 19.77 -6.36
N LEU A 211 11.77 20.28 -5.40
CA LEU A 211 10.32 20.08 -5.28
C LEU A 211 9.60 21.38 -5.60
N VAL A 212 8.73 21.34 -6.62
CA VAL A 212 7.77 22.40 -6.92
C VAL A 212 6.43 21.98 -6.32
N TRP A 213 5.98 22.65 -5.26
CA TRP A 213 4.74 22.29 -4.56
C TRP A 213 3.59 23.21 -4.98
N ARG A 214 2.66 22.70 -5.79
CA ARG A 214 1.45 23.41 -6.23
C ARG A 214 0.31 23.13 -5.26
N ARG A 215 -0.18 24.14 -4.56
CA ARG A 215 -1.25 24.02 -3.57
C ARG A 215 -2.60 24.48 -4.10
N ALA A 216 -2.57 25.50 -4.97
CA ALA A 216 -3.76 26.09 -5.57
C ALA A 216 -3.65 26.15 -7.11
N PRO A 217 -4.77 26.24 -7.84
CA PRO A 217 -4.75 26.25 -9.30
C PRO A 217 -3.93 27.39 -9.91
N HIS A 218 -3.87 28.53 -9.22
CA HIS A 218 -3.14 29.73 -9.63
C HIS A 218 -1.64 29.71 -9.25
N ASP A 219 -1.18 28.72 -8.50
CA ASP A 219 0.24 28.60 -8.17
C ASP A 219 1.03 28.27 -9.43
N ALA A 220 2.13 29.01 -9.65
CA ALA A 220 2.98 28.82 -10.80
C ALA A 220 3.64 27.44 -10.80
N LEU A 221 3.48 26.68 -11.89
CA LEU A 221 4.10 25.38 -12.09
C LEU A 221 5.37 25.51 -12.95
N VAL A 222 6.41 26.13 -12.38
CA VAL A 222 7.69 26.33 -13.06
C VAL A 222 8.65 25.21 -12.68
N ALA A 223 8.59 24.10 -13.41
CA ALA A 223 9.43 22.93 -13.22
C ALA A 223 10.28 22.63 -14.47
N THR A 224 11.45 22.06 -14.26
CA THR A 224 12.45 21.72 -15.27
C THR A 224 12.89 20.27 -15.13
N ARG A 225 13.59 19.75 -16.15
CA ARG A 225 14.01 18.34 -16.19
C ARG A 225 14.65 17.87 -14.87
N GLY A 226 14.14 16.78 -14.33
CA GLY A 226 14.58 16.17 -13.07
C GLY A 226 13.89 16.70 -11.82
N ASP A 227 13.15 17.82 -11.91
CA ASP A 227 12.37 18.33 -10.79
C ASP A 227 11.20 17.37 -10.45
N THR A 228 10.78 17.41 -9.19
CA THR A 228 9.55 16.75 -8.72
C THR A 228 8.47 17.79 -8.49
N VAL A 229 7.28 17.56 -9.02
CA VAL A 229 6.07 18.32 -8.71
C VAL A 229 5.27 17.55 -7.66
N LEU A 230 4.91 18.20 -6.56
CA LEU A 230 3.85 17.73 -5.66
C LEU A 230 2.67 18.65 -5.86
N THR A 231 1.49 18.11 -6.17
CA THR A 231 0.31 18.94 -6.44
C THR A 231 -0.91 18.48 -5.65
N GLU A 232 -1.56 19.46 -5.02
CA GLU A 232 -2.87 19.33 -4.38
C GLU A 232 -4.02 19.65 -5.37
N VAL A 233 -3.68 19.99 -6.62
CA VAL A 233 -4.60 20.25 -7.73
C VAL A 233 -4.40 19.17 -8.79
N ALA A 234 -5.50 18.57 -9.25
CA ALA A 234 -5.45 17.50 -10.24
C ALA A 234 -4.82 18.00 -11.55
N LEU A 235 -3.86 17.25 -12.07
CA LEU A 235 -3.25 17.53 -13.37
C LEU A 235 -4.11 16.96 -14.48
N ASP A 236 -4.37 17.76 -15.51
CA ASP A 236 -5.01 17.25 -16.72
C ASP A 236 -4.01 16.50 -17.64
N ASP A 237 -4.53 15.81 -18.66
CA ASP A 237 -3.71 15.01 -19.58
C ASP A 237 -2.69 15.85 -20.36
N ARG A 238 -3.00 17.13 -20.60
CA ARG A 238 -2.10 18.06 -21.28
C ARG A 238 -0.95 18.43 -20.35
N GLU A 239 -1.22 18.84 -19.12
CA GLU A 239 -0.21 19.14 -18.11
C GLU A 239 0.70 17.94 -17.86
N LYS A 240 0.13 16.73 -17.69
CA LYS A 240 0.91 15.49 -17.54
C LYS A 240 1.81 15.23 -18.75
N SER A 241 1.30 15.47 -19.97
CA SER A 241 2.07 15.29 -21.20
C SER A 241 3.21 16.30 -21.32
N GLU A 242 2.97 17.57 -20.98
CA GLU A 242 3.97 18.63 -20.96
C GLU A 242 5.07 18.37 -19.90
N LEU A 243 4.68 17.97 -18.69
CA LEU A 243 5.63 17.58 -17.63
C LEU A 243 6.50 16.40 -18.07
N ARG A 244 5.89 15.35 -18.64
CA ARG A 244 6.60 14.18 -19.16
C ARG A 244 7.57 14.55 -20.26
N ALA A 245 7.15 15.38 -21.23
CA ALA A 245 8.01 15.84 -22.33
C ALA A 245 9.21 16.65 -21.84
N ASN A 246 9.04 17.41 -20.75
CA ASN A 246 10.11 18.18 -20.12
C ASN A 246 10.96 17.36 -19.15
N GLY A 247 10.68 16.06 -18.97
CA GLY A 247 11.38 15.20 -18.03
C GLY A 247 11.16 15.59 -16.57
N VAL A 248 10.00 16.15 -16.25
CA VAL A 248 9.55 16.48 -14.90
C VAL A 248 8.72 15.32 -14.35
N HIS A 249 8.93 14.97 -13.08
CA HIS A 249 8.20 13.91 -12.39
C HIS A 249 7.14 14.51 -11.48
N TRP A 250 6.07 13.78 -11.15
CA TRP A 250 4.99 14.31 -10.31
C TRP A 250 4.40 13.30 -9.34
N LEU A 251 3.84 13.85 -8.26
CA LEU A 251 2.93 13.23 -7.31
C LEU A 251 1.65 14.08 -7.31
N ASP A 252 0.60 13.58 -7.96
CA ASP A 252 -0.71 14.23 -8.06
C ASP A 252 -1.65 13.67 -6.99
N LEU A 253 -1.76 14.41 -5.87
CA LEU A 253 -2.55 13.99 -4.73
C LEU A 253 -4.06 14.04 -5.03
N ALA A 254 -4.49 15.02 -5.81
CA ALA A 254 -5.91 15.21 -6.14
C ALA A 254 -6.36 14.28 -7.27
N GLY A 255 -5.55 14.15 -8.32
CA GLY A 255 -5.76 13.19 -9.41
C GLY A 255 -5.43 11.74 -9.02
N ARG A 256 -4.85 11.53 -7.83
CA ARG A 256 -4.47 10.23 -7.27
C ARG A 256 -3.60 9.43 -8.22
N SER A 257 -2.57 10.07 -8.77
CA SER A 257 -1.61 9.40 -9.65
C SER A 257 -0.20 9.97 -9.47
N ARG A 258 0.77 9.30 -10.09
CA ARG A 258 2.16 9.77 -10.14
C ARG A 258 2.76 9.43 -11.49
N SER A 259 3.88 10.09 -11.83
CA SER A 259 4.62 9.77 -13.04
C SER A 259 5.08 8.31 -13.06
N THR A 260 5.15 7.73 -14.27
CA THR A 260 5.59 6.35 -14.51
C THR A 260 6.94 6.08 -13.87
N GLU A 261 7.90 6.97 -14.13
CA GLU A 261 9.23 6.99 -13.51
C GLU A 261 9.31 8.15 -12.50
N GLY A 262 10.28 8.08 -11.58
CA GLY A 262 10.53 9.13 -10.59
C GLY A 262 11.98 9.56 -10.57
N SER A 263 12.23 10.82 -10.17
CA SER A 263 13.55 11.22 -9.68
C SER A 263 13.80 10.57 -8.30
N PRO A 264 15.05 10.57 -7.78
CA PRO A 264 15.30 10.11 -6.40
C PRO A 264 14.40 10.79 -5.37
N LEU A 265 14.14 12.10 -5.54
CA LEU A 265 13.22 12.84 -4.67
C LEU A 265 11.77 12.38 -4.82
N THR A 266 11.33 12.07 -6.05
CA THR A 266 9.97 11.59 -6.30
C THR A 266 9.71 10.26 -5.59
N GLU A 267 10.65 9.31 -5.70
CA GLU A 267 10.52 7.99 -5.09
C GLU A 267 10.61 8.05 -3.55
N GLU A 268 11.51 8.87 -3.02
CA GLU A 268 11.66 9.07 -1.58
C GLU A 268 10.42 9.74 -0.98
N LEU A 269 9.94 10.82 -1.61
CA LEU A 269 8.73 11.52 -1.17
C LEU A 269 7.49 10.64 -1.29
N ALA A 270 7.34 9.87 -2.37
CA ALA A 270 6.25 8.89 -2.52
C ALA A 270 6.29 7.82 -1.40
N THR A 271 7.48 7.32 -1.07
CA THR A 271 7.65 6.39 0.05
C THR A 271 7.34 7.04 1.40
N PHE A 272 7.67 8.31 1.58
CA PHE A 272 7.39 9.06 2.80
C PHE A 272 5.89 9.28 3.01
N ILE A 273 5.18 9.81 2.01
CA ILE A 273 3.73 10.05 2.13
C ILE A 273 2.91 8.75 2.21
N ALA A 274 3.44 7.64 1.71
CA ALA A 274 2.81 6.32 1.89
C ALA A 274 2.69 5.90 3.37
N ARG A 275 3.50 6.48 4.28
CA ARG A 275 3.36 6.29 5.74
C ARG A 275 2.03 6.83 6.27
N TYR A 276 1.43 7.77 5.55
CA TYR A 276 0.10 8.34 5.81
C TYR A 276 -1.03 7.61 5.06
N GLY A 277 -0.72 6.49 4.41
CA GLY A 277 -1.69 5.72 3.62
C GLY A 277 -1.95 6.27 2.22
N ILE A 278 -1.25 7.33 1.80
CA ILE A 278 -1.36 7.87 0.43
C ILE A 278 -0.59 6.99 -0.54
N ARG A 279 -1.32 6.33 -1.44
CA ARG A 279 -0.76 5.47 -2.48
C ARG A 279 -1.20 6.00 -3.83
N LEU A 280 -0.23 6.21 -4.70
CA LEU A 280 -0.44 6.81 -6.02
C LEU A 280 -0.06 5.78 -7.08
N PRO A 281 -1.02 5.26 -7.86
CA PRO A 281 -0.75 4.50 -9.07
C PRO A 281 0.17 5.27 -10.02
N ARG A 282 1.09 4.55 -10.67
CA ARG A 282 1.90 5.08 -11.76
C ARG A 282 1.03 5.27 -12.99
N ASP A 283 1.10 6.45 -13.61
CA ASP A 283 0.45 6.72 -14.89
C ASP A 283 1.09 5.80 -15.94
N GLY A 284 0.32 4.83 -16.45
CA GLY A 284 0.73 3.83 -17.43
C GLY A 284 0.77 4.36 -18.86
#